data_AF-A0A382ZCZ7-F1
#
_entry.id   AF-A0A382ZCZ7-F1
#
_cell.length_a   1.000
_cell.length_b   1.000
_cell.length_c   1.000
_cell.angle_alpha   90.00
_cell.angle_beta   90.00
_cell.angle_gamma   90.00
#
_symmetry.space_group_name_H-M   'P 1'
#
loop_
_entity.id
_entity.type
_entity.pdbx_description
1 polymer ?
#
loop_
_entity_poly.entity_id
_entity_poly.type
_entity_poly.pdbx_seq_one_letter_code
_entity_poly.pdbx_strand_id
1 'polypeptide(L)' 'MTTAASRREFLAKAGLGCGALALTDLLHSEGIVGAEQGNPLAERSPHFKPKAKAVIWLFQTGSPSQVDTFDYKP' A
#
# COMPACT_ATOMS: atom_id res chain seq x y z
N MET A 1 -25.98 -14.59 40.76
CA MET A 1 -25.91 -13.24 41.36
C MET A 1 -24.67 -12.55 40.83
N THR A 2 -24.83 -11.64 39.87
CA THR A 2 -23.74 -10.81 39.33
C THR A 2 -23.40 -9.74 40.35
N THR A 3 -22.32 -9.92 41.12
CA THR A 3 -21.78 -8.86 41.98
C THR A 3 -21.42 -7.65 41.11
N ALA A 4 -21.99 -6.49 41.44
CA ALA A 4 -21.69 -5.24 40.76
C ALA A 4 -20.17 -5.03 40.73
N ALA A 5 -19.62 -4.77 39.54
CA ALA A 5 -18.18 -4.57 39.36
C ALA A 5 -17.69 -3.47 40.31
N SER A 6 -16.63 -3.75 41.06
CA SER A 6 -16.07 -2.75 41.99
C SER A 6 -15.59 -1.53 41.20
N ARG A 7 -15.64 -0.32 41.80
CA ARG A 7 -15.11 0.91 41.17
C ARG A 7 -13.68 0.74 40.67
N ARG A 8 -12.86 -0.02 41.40
CA ARG A 8 -11.48 -0.37 41.03
C ARG A 8 -11.44 -1.19 39.73
N GLU A 9 -12.28 -2.20 39.63
CA GLU A 9 -12.35 -3.06 38.46
C GLU A 9 -12.89 -2.31 37.23
N PHE A 10 -13.86 -1.43 37.44
CA PHE A 10 -14.36 -0.53 36.40
C PHE A 10 -13.27 0.40 35.87
N LEU A 11 -12.55 1.09 36.76
CA LEU A 11 -11.46 2.00 36.39
C LEU A 11 -10.29 1.25 35.73
N ALA A 12 -9.95 0.05 36.22
CA ALA A 12 -8.92 -0.78 35.62
C ALA A 12 -9.29 -1.19 34.19
N LYS A 13 -10.52 -1.68 33.95
CA LYS A 13 -10.97 -2.08 32.61
C LYS A 13 -11.11 -0.90 31.66
N ALA A 14 -11.64 0.23 32.13
CA ALA A 14 -11.81 1.43 31.31
C ALA A 14 -10.46 2.04 30.88
N GLY A 15 -9.51 2.21 31.81
CA GLY A 15 -8.19 2.75 31.51
C GLY A 15 -7.34 1.82 30.66
N LEU A 16 -7.32 0.52 30.98
CA LEU A 16 -6.57 -0.48 30.20
C LEU A 16 -7.17 -0.71 28.82
N GLY A 17 -8.50 -0.58 28.65
CA GLY A 17 -9.15 -0.70 27.35
C GLY A 17 -8.70 0.37 26.36
N CYS A 18 -8.68 1.64 26.77
CA CYS A 18 -8.18 2.73 25.92
C CYS A 18 -6.67 2.60 25.64
N GLY A 19 -5.88 2.21 26.65
CA GLY A 19 -4.44 1.97 26.47
C GLY A 19 -4.15 0.82 25.50
N ALA A 20 -4.95 -0.25 25.53
CA ALA A 20 -4.83 -1.37 24.61
C ALA A 20 -5.08 -0.95 23.16
N LEU A 21 -6.07 -0.07 22.91
CA LEU A 21 -6.33 0.48 21.57
C LEU A 21 -5.13 1.27 21.03
N ALA A 22 -4.56 2.16 21.85
CA ALA A 22 -3.37 2.93 21.48
C ALA A 22 -2.15 2.02 21.23
N LEU A 23 -1.97 0.98 22.05
CA LEU A 23 -0.90 0.00 21.86
C LEU A 23 -1.08 -0.80 20.56
N THR A 24 -2.31 -1.22 20.23
CA THR A 24 -2.56 -1.92 18.96
C THR A 24 -2.26 -1.06 17.74
N ASP A 25 -2.51 0.25 17.81
CA ASP A 25 -2.19 1.18 16.71
C ASP A 25 -0.68 1.30 16.51
N LEU A 26 0.08 1.46 17.60
CA LEU A 26 1.55 1.50 17.56
C LEU A 26 2.16 0.19 17.05
N LEU A 27 1.66 -0.96 17.51
CA LEU A 27 2.14 -2.26 17.03
C LEU A 27 1.79 -2.49 15.56
N HIS A 28 0.68 -1.93 15.08
CA HIS A 28 0.27 -1.99 13.67
C HIS A 28 1.15 -1.07 12.81
N SER A 29 1.50 0.13 13.28
CA SER A 29 2.42 1.03 12.55
C SER A 29 3.83 0.46 12.44
N GLU A 30 4.28 -0.28 13.44
CA GLU A 30 5.58 -0.99 13.43
C GLU A 30 5.52 -2.33 12.65
N GLY A 31 4.36 -2.70 12.10
CA GLY A 31 4.17 -3.94 11.33
C GLY A 31 4.32 -5.22 12.17
N ILE A 32 4.25 -5.12 13.50
CA ILE A 32 4.39 -6.26 14.43
C ILE A 32 3.08 -7.06 14.50
N VAL A 33 1.94 -6.38 14.38
CA VAL A 33 0.60 -6.98 14.39
C VAL A 33 -0.24 -6.48 13.22
N GLY A 34 -1.15 -7.32 12.73
CA GLY A 34 -1.90 -7.09 11.50
C GLY A 34 -1.45 -8.06 10.42
N ALA A 35 -2.40 -8.72 9.75
CA ALA A 35 -2.06 -9.51 8.58
C ALA A 35 -1.62 -8.54 7.48
N GLU A 36 -0.53 -8.84 6.77
CA GLU A 36 -0.29 -8.23 5.46
C GLU A 36 -1.44 -8.65 4.53
N GLN A 37 -2.53 -7.90 4.57
CA GLN A 37 -3.54 -7.93 3.55
C GLN A 37 -2.84 -7.30 2.35
N GLY A 38 -2.25 -8.16 1.51
CA GLY A 38 -1.48 -7.74 0.35
C GLY A 38 -2.21 -6.62 -0.36
N ASN A 39 -1.52 -5.49 -0.54
CA ASN A 39 -2.13 -4.29 -1.10
C ASN A 39 -2.82 -4.67 -2.43
N PRO A 40 -4.15 -4.53 -2.56
CA PRO A 40 -4.86 -4.94 -3.76
C PRO A 40 -4.46 -4.11 -4.99
N LEU A 41 -3.82 -2.96 -4.76
CA LEU A 41 -3.21 -2.09 -5.75
C LEU A 41 -1.69 -2.28 -5.86
N ALA A 42 -1.11 -3.28 -5.18
CA ALA A 42 0.30 -3.61 -5.34
C ALA A 42 0.59 -4.00 -6.79
N GLU A 43 1.78 -3.61 -7.25
CA GLU A 43 2.27 -4.00 -8.56
C GLU A 43 2.37 -5.52 -8.66
N ARG A 44 1.73 -6.09 -9.69
CA ARG A 44 1.84 -7.52 -9.96
C ARG A 44 3.16 -7.80 -10.67
N SER A 45 3.85 -8.83 -10.21
CA SER A 45 5.05 -9.31 -10.90
C SER A 45 4.69 -9.78 -12.32
N PRO A 46 5.44 -9.36 -13.35
CA PRO A 46 5.20 -9.82 -14.71
C PRO A 46 5.59 -11.30 -14.87
N HIS A 47 4.88 -12.04 -15.74
CA HIS A 47 5.19 -13.45 -16.02
C HIS A 47 6.57 -13.67 -16.64
N PHE A 48 7.13 -12.64 -17.29
CA PHE A 48 8.43 -12.69 -17.94
C PHE A 48 9.30 -11.52 -17.51
N LYS A 49 10.63 -11.73 -17.55
CA LYS A 49 11.59 -10.66 -17.28
C LYS A 49 11.47 -9.57 -18.37
N PRO A 50 11.24 -8.29 -17.99
CA PRO A 50 11.18 -7.22 -18.97
C PRO A 50 12.52 -7.07 -19.69
N LYS A 51 12.48 -6.99 -21.03
CA LYS A 51 13.68 -6.75 -21.85
C LYS A 51 14.02 -5.27 -21.96
N ALA A 52 13.00 -4.40 -21.95
CA ALA A 52 13.14 -2.95 -22.00
C ALA A 52 13.05 -2.36 -20.58
N LYS A 53 13.94 -1.40 -20.27
CA LYS A 53 13.96 -0.72 -18.96
C LYS A 53 12.98 0.45 -18.88
N ALA A 54 12.72 1.12 -20.00
CA ALA A 54 11.81 2.25 -20.10
C ALA A 54 11.13 2.26 -21.48
N VAL A 55 9.86 2.67 -21.50
CA VAL A 55 9.11 2.94 -22.73
C VAL A 55 8.81 4.44 -22.72
N ILE A 56 9.45 5.19 -23.61
CA ILE A 56 9.26 6.64 -23.72
C ILE A 56 8.28 6.87 -24.87
N TRP A 57 7.06 7.31 -24.53
CA TRP A 57 6.05 7.64 -25.54
C TRP A 57 5.99 9.15 -25.74
N LEU A 58 6.39 9.58 -26.94
CA LEU A 58 6.39 10.99 -27.33
C LEU A 58 5.13 11.27 -28.16
N PHE A 59 4.29 12.19 -27.68
CA PHE A 59 3.19 12.76 -28.47
C PHE A 59 3.62 14.13 -29.00
N GLN A 60 3.90 14.21 -30.29
CA GLN A 60 4.26 15.45 -30.96
C GLN A 60 3.21 15.76 -32.03
N THR A 61 2.59 16.93 -31.96
CA THR A 61 1.67 17.41 -32.99
C THR A 61 2.46 17.71 -34.26
N GLY A 62 2.19 16.95 -35.33
CA GLY A 62 2.88 17.10 -36.62
C GLY A 62 4.18 16.31 -36.74
N SER A 63 4.42 15.28 -35.91
CA SER A 63 5.57 14.40 -36.10
C SER A 63 5.52 13.70 -37.47
N PRO A 64 6.68 13.44 -38.10
CA PRO A 64 6.74 12.59 -39.29
C PRO A 64 6.11 11.23 -39.00
N SER A 65 5.50 10.63 -40.02
CA SER A 65 4.90 9.30 -39.87
C SER A 65 5.97 8.30 -39.42
N GLN A 66 5.60 7.24 -38.70
CA GLN A 66 6.54 6.16 -38.34
C GLN A 66 7.27 5.59 -39.58
N VAL A 67 6.63 5.68 -40.75
CA VAL A 67 7.17 5.25 -42.05
C VAL A 67 8.27 6.20 -42.54
N ASP A 68 8.15 7.50 -42.28
CA ASP A 68 9.12 8.51 -42.73
C ASP A 68 10.32 8.69 -41.77
N THR A 69 10.21 8.27 -40.51
CA THR A 69 11.25 8.48 -39.48
C THR A 69 12.55 7.69 -39.74
N PHE A 70 12.48 6.63 -40.53
CA PHE A 70 13.64 5.74 -40.81
C PHE A 70 14.04 5.72 -42.29
N ASP A 71 13.42 6.54 -43.13
CA ASP A 71 13.75 6.63 -44.56
C ASP A 71 14.87 7.66 -44.79
N TYR A 72 16.07 7.20 -45.12
CA TYR A 72 17.18 8.09 -45.46
C TYR A 72 16.99 8.66 -46.86
N LYS A 73 16.60 9.94 -46.94
CA LYS A 73 16.61 10.69 -48.20
C LYS A 73 17.97 11.38 -48.39
N PRO A 74 18.69 11.10 -49.49
CA PRO A 74 19.97 11.76 -49.82
C PRO A 74 19.80 13.23 -50.22
#